data_AF-A0A3N5EY61-F1
#
_entry.id   AF-A0A3N5EY61-F1
#
_cell.length_a   1.000
_cell.length_b   1.000
_cell.length_c   1.000
_cell.angle_alpha   90.00
_cell.angle_beta   90.00
_cell.angle_gamma   90.00
#
_symmetry.space_group_name_H-M   'P 1'
#
loop_
_entity.id
_entity.type
_entity.pdbx_description
1 polymer ?
#
loop_
_entity_poly.entity_id
_entity_poly.type
_entity_poly.pdbx_seq_one_letter_code
_entity_poly.pdbx_strand_id
1 'polypeptide(L)'
;MQNALTFDVEEYFHVEAFRGFLSHEDWSRLPSRVEASTRQLLDLLDHHRVTATFFVVGWVAERQRPLVREIQARGHELGCHGHLHRPI
;
A
#
# COMPACT_ATOMS: atom_id res chain seq x y z
N MET A 1 6.20 -10.13 25.17
CA MET A 1 5.47 -8.96 24.63
C MET A 1 5.30 -9.17 23.14
N GLN A 2 4.09 -8.95 22.61
CA GLN A 2 3.80 -9.05 21.19
C GLN A 2 3.80 -7.62 20.64
N ASN A 3 4.70 -7.33 19.71
CA ASN A 3 4.77 -6.02 19.04
C ASN A 3 3.91 -6.07 17.77
N ALA A 4 3.24 -4.98 17.44
CA ALA A 4 2.53 -4.82 16.17
C ALA A 4 3.35 -3.95 15.22
N LEU A 5 3.42 -4.37 13.96
CA LEU A 5 4.02 -3.61 12.87
C LEU A 5 3.03 -3.58 11.72
N THR A 6 2.72 -2.37 11.24
CA THR A 6 1.73 -2.16 10.20
C THR A 6 2.24 -1.18 9.15
N PHE A 7 1.77 -1.34 7.92
CA PHE A 7 2.12 -0.48 6.79
C PHE A 7 0.87 -0.10 6.01
N ASP A 8 0.74 1.19 5.69
CA ASP A 8 -0.27 1.67 4.74
C ASP A 8 0.32 1.63 3.33
N VAL A 9 -0.38 0.96 2.42
CA VAL A 9 0.02 0.77 1.02
C VAL A 9 -0.77 1.73 0.15
N GLU A 10 -0.17 2.89 -0.07
CA GLU A 10 -0.74 4.01 -0.81
C GLU A 10 0.30 4.67 -1.73
N GLU A 11 -0.18 5.46 -2.70
CA GLU A 11 0.67 6.25 -3.58
C GLU A 11 0.98 7.61 -2.98
N TYR A 12 2.12 8.18 -3.35
CA TYR A 12 2.56 9.50 -2.85
C TYR A 12 1.58 10.64 -3.21
N PHE A 13 0.68 10.44 -4.17
CA PHE A 13 -0.35 11.40 -4.57
C PHE A 13 -1.70 11.18 -3.88
N HIS A 14 -1.85 10.16 -3.03
CA HIS A 14 -3.04 9.98 -2.17
C HIS A 14 -3.03 10.88 -0.93
N VAL A 15 -1.91 11.58 -0.66
CA VAL A 15 -1.79 12.46 0.50
C VAL A 15 -2.69 13.69 0.36
N GLU A 16 -3.27 14.12 1.48
CA GLU A 16 -4.25 15.23 1.53
C GLU A 16 -3.70 16.54 0.91
N ALA A 17 -2.38 16.74 0.94
CA ALA A 17 -1.71 17.91 0.36
C ALA A 17 -2.00 18.10 -1.14
N PHE A 18 -2.34 17.04 -1.88
CA PHE A 18 -2.64 17.12 -3.31
C PHE A 18 -4.13 17.20 -3.65
N ARG A 19 -5.04 17.10 -2.67
CA ARG A 19 -6.49 17.02 -2.90
C ARG A 19 -7.07 18.19 -3.70
N GLY A 20 -6.47 19.38 -3.58
CA GLY A 20 -6.88 20.59 -4.32
C GLY A 20 -6.27 20.73 -5.71
N PHE A 21 -5.29 19.91 -6.07
CA PHE A 21 -4.50 20.04 -7.31
C PHE A 21 -4.62 18.83 -8.24
N LEU A 22 -4.95 17.66 -7.71
CA LEU A 22 -5.06 16.42 -8.46
C LEU A 22 -6.42 15.76 -8.18
N SER A 23 -7.17 15.52 -9.23
CA SER A 23 -8.38 14.70 -9.16
C SER A 23 -8.01 13.21 -9.17
N HIS A 24 -8.97 12.36 -8.81
CA HIS A 24 -8.80 10.90 -8.87
C HIS A 24 -8.58 10.39 -10.31
N GLU A 25 -9.02 11.17 -11.31
CA GLU A 25 -8.83 10.85 -12.73
C GLU A 25 -7.35 11.05 -13.15
N ASP A 26 -6.67 12.03 -12.54
CA ASP A 26 -5.27 12.34 -12.83
C ASP A 26 -4.30 11.29 -12.30
N TRP A 27 -4.67 10.56 -11.24
CA TRP A 27 -3.81 9.58 -10.56
C TRP A 27 -3.23 8.53 -11.51
N SER A 28 -4.03 8.09 -12.49
CA SER A 28 -3.62 7.08 -13.47
C SER A 28 -2.48 7.54 -14.39
N ARG A 29 -2.22 8.85 -14.45
CA ARG A 29 -1.21 9.47 -15.31
C ARG A 29 0.12 9.70 -14.58
N LEU A 30 0.13 9.51 -13.26
CA LEU A 30 1.30 9.73 -12.42
C LEU A 30 2.10 8.41 -12.29
N PRO A 31 3.44 8.50 -12.24
CA PRO A 31 4.27 7.31 -12.14
C PRO A 31 4.06 6.62 -10.79
N SER A 32 3.62 5.36 -10.82
CA SER A 32 3.47 4.54 -9.62
C SER A 32 4.81 4.28 -8.94
N ARG A 33 4.84 4.39 -7.60
CA ARG A 33 6.02 4.03 -6.79
C ARG A 33 5.74 2.90 -5.81
N VAL A 34 4.47 2.63 -5.55
CA VAL A 34 4.05 1.69 -4.51
C VAL A 34 4.63 0.30 -4.73
N GLU A 35 4.64 -0.21 -5.96
CA GLU A 35 5.09 -1.58 -6.23
C GLU A 35 6.57 -1.79 -5.88
N ALA A 36 7.46 -0.94 -6.39
CA ALA A 36 8.89 -1.06 -6.15
C ALA A 36 9.23 -0.91 -4.66
N SER A 37 8.65 0.10 -4.00
CA SER A 37 8.88 0.37 -2.58
C SER A 37 8.36 -0.76 -1.70
N THR A 38 7.16 -1.28 -1.97
CA THR A 38 6.59 -2.38 -1.19
C THR A 38 7.39 -3.66 -1.37
N ARG A 39 7.86 -3.99 -2.58
CA ARG A 39 8.74 -5.17 -2.79
C ARG A 39 10.04 -5.07 -1.98
N GLN A 40 10.69 -3.90 -1.99
CA GLN A 40 11.89 -3.67 -1.18
C GLN A 40 11.62 -3.85 0.32
N LEU A 41 10.47 -3.38 0.79
CA LEU A 41 10.05 -3.57 2.17
C LEU A 41 9.79 -5.06 2.50
N LEU A 42 9.12 -5.79 1.61
CA LEU A 42 8.88 -7.22 1.77
C LEU A 42 10.21 -8.00 1.85
N ASP A 43 11.18 -7.67 0.99
CA ASP A 43 12.51 -8.30 1.04
C ASP A 43 13.25 -8.01 2.36
N LEU A 44 13.10 -6.80 2.92
CA LEU A 44 13.65 -6.44 4.22
C LEU A 44 12.97 -7.21 5.36
N LEU A 45 11.64 -7.33 5.33
CA LEU A 45 10.88 -8.09 6.31
C LEU A 45 11.26 -9.58 6.28
N ASP A 46 11.41 -10.15 5.09
CA ASP A 46 11.86 -11.53 4.90
C ASP A 46 13.27 -11.76 5.47
N HIS A 47 14.20 -10.83 5.21
CA HIS A 47 15.55 -10.88 5.75
C HIS A 47 15.55 -10.96 7.29
N HIS A 48 14.64 -10.22 7.93
CA HIS A 48 14.48 -10.21 9.38
C HIS A 48 13.51 -11.28 9.91
N ARG A 49 12.87 -12.07 9.04
CA ARG A 49 11.83 -13.06 9.38
C ARG A 49 10.68 -12.45 10.18
N VAL A 50 10.24 -11.26 9.78
CA VAL A 50 9.16 -10.49 10.43
C VAL A 50 7.92 -10.50 9.56
N THR A 51 6.77 -10.79 10.16
CA THR A 51 5.45 -10.57 9.54
C THR A 51 4.82 -9.28 10.07
N ALA A 52 3.91 -8.70 9.29
CA ALA A 52 3.28 -7.41 9.53
C ALA A 52 1.88 -7.39 8.90
N THR A 53 1.09 -6.36 9.22
CA THR A 53 -0.22 -6.13 8.60
C THR A 53 -0.12 -5.00 7.58
N PHE A 54 -0.63 -5.20 6.38
CA PHE A 54 -0.61 -4.23 5.28
C PHE A 54 -2.02 -3.74 4.99
N PHE A 55 -2.29 -2.47 5.25
CA PHE A 55 -3.55 -1.82 4.93
C PHE A 55 -3.47 -1.24 3.51
N VAL A 56 -4.23 -1.80 2.58
CA VAL A 56 -4.12 -1.43 1.16
C VAL A 56 -5.28 -0.52 0.73
N VAL A 57 -4.96 0.60 0.08
CA VAL A 57 -5.97 1.45 -0.57
C VAL A 57 -6.56 0.70 -1.76
N GLY A 58 -7.89 0.67 -1.88
CA GLY A 58 -8.60 -0.07 -2.93
C GLY A 58 -8.15 0.28 -4.35
N TRP A 59 -7.91 1.55 -4.64
CA TRP A 59 -7.34 1.99 -5.93
C TRP A 59 -6.00 1.32 -6.26
N VAL A 60 -5.12 1.17 -5.26
CA VAL A 60 -3.86 0.42 -5.41
C VAL A 60 -4.16 -1.06 -5.63
N ALA A 61 -5.03 -1.65 -4.81
CA ALA A 61 -5.35 -3.08 -4.87
C ALA A 61 -5.90 -3.51 -6.24
N GLU A 62 -6.72 -2.67 -6.88
CA GLU A 62 -7.27 -2.93 -8.21
C GLU A 62 -6.21 -2.93 -9.31
N ARG A 63 -5.18 -2.10 -9.18
CA ARG A 63 -4.13 -1.90 -10.19
C ARG A 63 -2.92 -2.78 -9.97
N GLN A 64 -2.59 -3.07 -8.71
CA GLN A 64 -1.44 -3.86 -8.29
C GLN A 64 -1.88 -5.18 -7.64
N ARG A 65 -2.85 -5.87 -8.26
CA ARG A 65 -3.32 -7.19 -7.80
C ARG A 65 -2.18 -8.20 -7.57
N PRO A 66 -1.13 -8.29 -8.43
CA PRO A 66 -0.01 -9.18 -8.17
C PRO A 66 0.72 -8.86 -6.86
N LEU A 67 0.93 -7.58 -6.57
CA LEU A 67 1.57 -7.13 -5.32
C LEU A 67 0.74 -7.54 -4.10
N VAL A 68 -0.58 -7.34 -4.12
CA VAL A 68 -1.47 -7.72 -3.00
C VAL A 68 -1.40 -9.24 -2.75
N ARG A 69 -1.39 -10.04 -3.81
CA ARG A 69 -1.24 -11.50 -3.69
C ARG A 69 0.13 -11.89 -3.14
N GLU A 70 1.18 -11.17 -3.52
CA GLU A 70 2.54 -11.40 -3.03
C GLU A 70 2.67 -11.10 -1.53
N ILE A 71 2.10 -9.98 -1.07
CA ILE A 71 2.03 -9.64 0.36
C ILE A 71 1.42 -10.81 1.15
N GLN A 72 0.27 -11.31 0.72
CA GLN A 72 -0.39 -12.44 1.37
C GLN A 72 0.44 -13.73 1.29
N ALA A 73 1.04 -14.01 0.13
CA ALA A 73 1.84 -15.22 -0.10
C ALA A 73 3.10 -15.27 0.76
N ARG A 74 3.68 -14.11 1.12
CA ARG A 74 4.80 -13.99 2.07
C ARG A 74 4.37 -14.07 3.55
N GLY A 75 3.08 -14.32 3.83
CA GLY A 75 2.57 -14.58 5.17
C GLY A 75 2.16 -13.32 5.96
N HIS A 76 2.06 -12.17 5.29
CA HIS A 76 1.55 -10.94 5.91
C HIS A 76 0.03 -10.91 5.95
N GLU A 77 -0.53 -10.20 6.95
CA GLU A 77 -1.96 -9.94 7.03
C GLU A 77 -2.34 -8.79 6.08
N LEU A 78 -3.51 -8.88 5.44
CA LEU A 78 -4.07 -7.82 4.61
C LEU A 78 -5.23 -7.13 5.32
N GLY A 79 -5.18 -5.81 5.38
CA GLY A 79 -6.25 -4.92 5.85
C GLY A 79 -6.75 -4.00 4.73
N CYS A 80 -7.96 -3.45 4.93
CA CYS A 80 -8.54 -2.44 4.04
C CYS A 80 -8.18 -1.03 4.51
N HIS A 81 -7.74 -0.16 3.59
CA HIS A 81 -7.44 1.25 3.87
C HIS A 81 -8.36 2.22 3.10
N GLY A 82 -9.64 1.85 2.97
CA GLY A 82 -10.60 2.58 2.15
C GLY A 82 -10.33 2.44 0.65
N HIS A 83 -11.23 2.96 -0.19
CA HIS A 83 -11.10 2.81 -1.65
C HIS A 83 -10.28 3.93 -2.30
N LEU A 84 -10.56 5.18 -1.93
CA LEU A 84 -9.97 6.38 -2.52
C LEU A 84 -9.23 7.25 -1.50
N HIS A 85 -8.84 6.68 -0.36
CA HIS A 85 -8.11 7.37 0.71
C HIS A 85 -8.77 8.70 1.14
N ARG A 86 -10.10 8.67 1.35
CA ARG A 86 -10.88 9.85 1.73
C ARG A 86 -11.06 9.90 3.25
N PRO A 87 -10.94 11.08 3.89
CA PRO A 87 -11.37 11.26 5.26
C PRO A 87 -12.85 10.90 5.41
N ILE A 88 -13.20 10.21 6.51
CA ILE A 88 -14.58 9.92 6.92
C ILE A 88 -15.15 11.15 7.64
#